data_AF-A0A087SZJ8-F1
#
_entry.id   AF-A0A087SZJ8-F1
#
_cell.length_a   1.000
_cell.length_b   1.000
_cell.length_c   1.000
_cell.angle_alpha   90.00
_cell.angle_beta   90.00
_cell.angle_gamma   90.00
#
_symmetry.space_group_name_H-M   'P 1'
#
loop_
_entity.id
_entity.type
_entity.pdbx_description
1 polymer ?
#
loop_
_entity_poly.entity_id
_entity_poly.type
_entity_poly.pdbx_seq_one_letter_code
_entity_poly.pdbx_strand_id
1 'polypeptide(L)'
;MSFFNSRADSTTGTKRKGYKYLDGARVLLDETDIAAFTIIFSDNTRQRFNVPNVVHQQVDRQKWVNAITEHIEFSSYYLRQGLSDSDPEDEDIMPVGTMQDKLQTAQAHLQIFENHVQSLKQMAGCCSDSNGINSEFYISGSPSKSLNNHLDNLIDSARKVSSSLSHCLTVFA
;
A
#
# COMPACT_ATOMS: atom_id res chain seq x y z
N MET A 1 -0.95 -14.84 12.69
CA MET A 1 -0.98 -15.03 11.22
C MET A 1 -1.03 -16.52 10.88
N SER A 2 -1.92 -16.95 9.99
CA SER A 2 -2.07 -18.36 9.58
C SER A 2 -1.88 -18.52 8.06
N PHE A 3 -1.30 -19.64 7.65
CA PHE A 3 -1.00 -19.94 6.24
C PHE A 3 -1.81 -21.15 5.77
N PHE A 4 -2.37 -21.03 4.56
CA PHE A 4 -3.21 -22.03 3.93
C PHE A 4 -2.80 -22.23 2.47
N ASN A 5 -3.10 -23.39 1.89
CA ASN A 5 -2.86 -23.66 0.47
C ASN A 5 -3.82 -22.92 -0.45
N SER A 6 -5.05 -22.71 0.00
CA SER A 6 -6.09 -22.09 -0.78
C SER A 6 -6.98 -21.21 0.10
N ARG A 7 -7.76 -20.35 -0.56
CA ARG A 7 -8.76 -19.52 0.12
C ARG A 7 -9.86 -20.37 0.76
N ALA A 8 -10.29 -21.44 0.10
CA ALA A 8 -11.32 -22.35 0.63
C ALA A 8 -10.88 -23.02 1.94
N ASP A 9 -9.61 -23.45 2.01
CA ASP A 9 -9.03 -24.01 3.24
C ASP A 9 -9.01 -22.95 4.36
N SER A 10 -8.65 -21.70 4.03
CA SER A 10 -8.67 -20.58 5.00
C SER A 10 -10.07 -20.31 5.56
N THR A 11 -11.10 -20.31 4.71
CA THR A 11 -12.49 -20.06 5.14
C THR A 11 -13.04 -21.17 6.04
N THR A 12 -12.68 -22.43 5.76
CA THR A 12 -13.11 -23.57 6.58
C THR A 12 -12.24 -23.79 7.83
N GLY A 13 -11.08 -23.12 7.91
CA GLY A 13 -10.07 -23.35 8.95
C GLY A 13 -9.38 -24.71 8.86
N THR A 14 -9.67 -25.51 7.83
CA THR A 14 -9.10 -26.84 7.65
C THR A 14 -7.77 -26.77 6.88
N LYS A 15 -6.94 -27.80 7.00
CA LYS A 15 -5.66 -27.93 6.25
C LYS A 15 -4.71 -26.72 6.38
N ARG A 16 -4.68 -26.11 7.57
CA ARG A 16 -3.71 -25.05 7.89
C ARG A 16 -2.29 -25.59 7.76
N LYS A 17 -1.47 -24.93 6.93
CA LYS A 17 -0.06 -25.31 6.73
C LYS A 17 0.83 -24.92 7.90
N GLY A 18 0.49 -23.82 8.55
CA GLY A 18 1.24 -23.31 9.68
C GLY A 18 0.63 -22.02 10.17
N TYR A 19 1.16 -21.54 11.28
CA TYR A 19 0.81 -20.25 11.83
C TYR A 19 2.01 -19.71 12.60
N LYS A 20 2.06 -18.38 12.73
CA LYS A 20 2.97 -17.67 13.62
C LYS A 20 2.23 -16.57 14.35
N TYR A 21 2.57 -16.41 15.61
CA TYR A 21 2.10 -15.27 16.38
C TYR A 21 2.82 -14.01 15.93
N LEU A 22 2.13 -12.88 16.06
CA LEU A 22 2.61 -11.57 15.65
C LEU A 22 2.99 -10.70 16.86
N ASP A 23 2.84 -11.20 18.08
CA ASP A 23 3.27 -10.49 19.28
C ASP A 23 4.79 -10.26 19.24
N GLY A 24 5.20 -9.01 19.45
CA GLY A 24 6.61 -8.62 19.38
C GLY A 24 7.27 -8.79 17.99
N ALA A 25 6.49 -9.07 16.95
CA ALA A 25 7.00 -9.06 15.57
C ALA A 25 7.25 -7.62 15.10
N ARG A 26 8.00 -7.46 14.01
CA ARG A 26 8.16 -6.18 13.31
C ARG A 26 8.15 -6.35 11.81
N VAL A 27 7.61 -5.37 11.10
CA VAL A 27 7.58 -5.35 9.64
C VAL A 27 8.70 -4.46 9.12
N LEU A 28 9.44 -4.94 8.13
CA LEU A 28 10.46 -4.19 7.40
C LEU A 28 10.07 -4.09 5.92
N LEU A 29 10.13 -2.89 5.37
CA LEU A 29 9.96 -2.66 3.94
C LEU A 29 11.26 -3.01 3.21
N ASP A 30 11.13 -3.61 2.03
CA ASP A 30 12.25 -3.71 1.11
C ASP A 30 12.29 -2.43 0.26
N GLU A 31 13.40 -1.69 0.36
CA GLU A 31 13.62 -0.47 -0.43
C GLU A 31 13.91 -0.78 -1.90
N THR A 32 14.38 -2.00 -2.19
CA THR A 32 14.75 -2.42 -3.55
C THR A 32 13.58 -3.02 -4.32
N ASP A 33 12.55 -3.50 -3.62
CA ASP A 33 11.40 -4.18 -4.22
C ASP A 33 10.08 -3.60 -3.72
N ILE A 34 9.40 -2.86 -4.61
CA ILE A 34 8.13 -2.18 -4.34
C ILE A 34 6.97 -3.13 -3.99
N ALA A 35 7.13 -4.43 -4.25
CA ALA A 35 6.13 -5.45 -3.96
C ALA A 35 6.43 -6.26 -2.69
N ALA A 36 7.65 -6.16 -2.16
CA ALA A 36 8.11 -7.02 -1.08
C ALA A 36 8.16 -6.31 0.28
N PHE A 37 7.90 -7.10 1.32
CA PHE A 37 8.13 -6.73 2.70
C PHE A 37 8.55 -7.97 3.51
N THR A 38 9.24 -7.77 4.62
CA THR A 38 9.72 -8.85 5.49
C THR A 38 9.13 -8.71 6.88
N ILE A 39 8.62 -9.79 7.43
CA ILE A 39 8.21 -9.87 8.84
C ILE A 39 9.33 -10.56 9.61
N ILE A 40 9.78 -9.93 10.69
CA ILE A 40 10.67 -10.52 11.69
C ILE A 40 9.81 -10.89 12.89
N PHE A 41 9.70 -12.18 13.18
CA PHE A 41 8.91 -12.69 14.30
C PHE A 41 9.70 -12.61 15.62
N SER A 42 9.02 -12.82 16.75
CA SER A 42 9.62 -12.80 18.10
C SER A 42 10.73 -13.85 18.30
N ASP A 43 10.65 -14.97 17.58
CA ASP A 43 11.70 -16.01 17.52
C ASP A 43 12.90 -15.63 16.62
N ASN A 44 12.97 -14.38 16.16
CA ASN A 44 13.94 -13.84 15.20
C ASN A 44 13.93 -14.50 13.81
N THR A 45 12.98 -15.37 13.52
CA THR A 45 12.82 -15.88 12.16
C THR A 45 12.33 -14.77 11.24
N ARG A 46 12.76 -14.82 9.99
CA ARG A 46 12.45 -13.83 8.97
C ARG A 46 11.66 -14.48 7.85
N GLN A 47 10.56 -13.86 7.44
CA GLN A 47 9.79 -14.31 6.30
C GLN A 47 9.51 -13.14 5.36
N ARG A 48 9.94 -13.28 4.11
CA ARG A 48 9.67 -12.32 3.04
C ARG A 48 8.35 -12.66 2.38
N PHE A 49 7.54 -11.64 2.16
CA PHE A 49 6.26 -11.69 1.47
C PHE A 49 6.30 -10.75 0.28
N ASN A 50 5.65 -11.17 -0.80
CA ASN A 50 5.47 -10.36 -2.00
C ASN A 50 3.97 -10.24 -2.29
N VAL A 51 3.52 -9.03 -2.61
CA VAL A 51 2.18 -8.85 -3.16
C VAL A 51 2.14 -9.31 -4.62
N PRO A 52 0.97 -9.72 -5.13
CA PRO A 52 0.81 -10.09 -6.54
C PRO A 52 1.30 -8.98 -7.48
N ASN A 53 1.84 -9.37 -8.64
CA ASN A 53 2.36 -8.43 -9.63
C ASN A 53 1.24 -7.79 -10.47
N VAL A 54 0.55 -6.82 -9.86
CA VAL A 54 -0.58 -6.05 -10.42
C VAL A 54 -0.25 -4.55 -10.43
N VAL A 55 -1.04 -3.74 -11.13
CA VAL A 55 -0.80 -2.30 -11.42
C VAL A 55 -0.49 -1.43 -10.17
N HIS A 56 -0.84 -1.88 -8.96
CA HIS A 56 -0.72 -1.09 -7.72
C HIS A 56 0.09 -1.79 -6.61
N GLN A 57 1.17 -2.49 -6.94
CA GLN A 57 1.98 -3.26 -5.98
C GLN A 57 2.42 -2.45 -4.75
N GLN A 58 2.88 -1.22 -4.93
CA GLN A 58 3.33 -0.39 -3.82
C GLN A 58 2.19 -0.07 -2.84
N VAL A 59 0.99 0.20 -3.37
CA VAL A 59 -0.20 0.50 -2.56
C VAL A 59 -0.68 -0.75 -1.83
N ASP A 60 -0.74 -1.89 -2.54
CA ASP A 60 -1.17 -3.14 -1.93
C ASP A 60 -0.15 -3.64 -0.89
N ARG A 61 1.15 -3.45 -1.13
CA ARG A 61 2.21 -3.68 -0.14
C ARG A 61 1.96 -2.83 1.10
N GLN A 62 1.70 -1.53 0.93
CA GLN A 62 1.48 -0.63 2.06
C GLN A 62 0.24 -1.04 2.86
N LYS A 63 -0.87 -1.42 2.21
CA LYS A 63 -2.08 -1.92 2.89
C LYS A 63 -1.77 -3.15 3.75
N TRP A 64 -1.00 -4.10 3.21
CA TRP A 64 -0.60 -5.29 3.98
C TRP A 64 0.29 -4.92 5.17
N VAL A 65 1.26 -4.05 4.96
CA VAL A 65 2.19 -3.59 6.01
C VAL A 65 1.42 -2.90 7.14
N ASN A 66 0.49 -2.01 6.81
CA ASN A 66 -0.31 -1.29 7.81
C ASN A 66 -1.19 -2.25 8.61
N ALA A 67 -1.98 -3.10 7.93
CA ALA A 67 -2.86 -4.06 8.60
C ALA A 67 -2.09 -5.05 9.52
N ILE A 68 -0.88 -5.45 9.11
CA ILE A 68 -0.03 -6.33 9.94
C ILE A 68 0.56 -5.55 11.12
N THR A 69 1.02 -4.32 10.90
CA THR A 69 1.60 -3.48 11.94
C THR A 69 0.57 -3.13 13.01
N GLU A 70 -0.64 -2.74 12.60
CA GLU A 70 -1.77 -2.52 13.49
C GLU A 70 -2.09 -3.78 14.32
N HIS A 71 -2.11 -4.96 13.68
CA HIS A 71 -2.36 -6.20 14.42
C HIS A 71 -1.22 -6.57 15.38
N ILE A 72 0.03 -6.27 15.04
CA ILE A 72 1.19 -6.45 15.93
C ILE A 72 1.03 -5.54 17.16
N GLU A 73 0.68 -4.27 16.96
CA GLU A 73 0.48 -3.30 18.03
C GLU A 73 -0.69 -3.71 18.92
N PHE A 74 -1.84 -4.03 18.32
CA PHE A 74 -3.02 -4.56 19.00
C PHE A 74 -2.66 -5.79 19.82
N SER A 75 -2.11 -6.84 19.19
CA SER A 75 -1.78 -8.08 19.90
C SER A 75 -0.76 -7.86 21.01
N SER A 76 0.25 -7.00 20.80
CA SER A 76 1.25 -6.68 21.82
C SER A 76 0.66 -5.89 23.00
N TYR A 77 -0.30 -4.99 22.75
CA TYR A 77 -0.99 -4.22 23.80
C TYR A 77 -1.85 -5.15 24.68
N TYR A 78 -2.75 -5.94 24.08
CA TYR A 78 -3.65 -6.80 24.85
C TYR A 78 -2.93 -7.97 25.55
N LEU A 79 -1.87 -8.53 24.97
CA LEU A 79 -1.07 -9.56 25.65
C LEU A 79 -0.32 -9.01 26.87
N ARG A 80 0.08 -7.73 26.82
CA ARG A 80 0.75 -7.05 27.95
C ARG A 80 -0.25 -6.58 29.00
N GLN A 81 -1.45 -6.20 28.58
CA GLN A 81 -2.51 -5.72 29.47
C GLN A 81 -3.19 -6.85 30.25
N GLY A 82 -3.22 -8.09 29.73
CA GLY A 82 -3.69 -9.27 30.46
C GLY A 82 -2.87 -9.64 31.72
N LEU A 83 -1.80 -8.91 32.02
CA LEU A 83 -1.03 -9.01 33.27
C LEU A 83 -1.30 -7.85 34.26
N SER A 84 -2.12 -6.87 33.88
CA SER A 84 -2.51 -5.75 34.76
C SER A 84 -3.99 -5.87 35.09
N ASP A 85 -4.29 -6.01 36.37
CA ASP A 85 -5.63 -6.07 36.97
C ASP A 85 -6.29 -4.68 36.95
N SER A 86 -6.46 -4.11 35.75
CA SER A 86 -6.96 -2.74 35.56
C SER A 86 -8.21 -2.78 34.69
N ASP A 87 -9.32 -2.41 35.34
CA ASP A 87 -10.71 -2.38 34.88
C ASP A 87 -10.87 -1.77 33.46
N PRO A 88 -11.52 -2.45 32.50
CA PRO A 88 -11.50 -2.10 31.07
C PRO A 88 -12.56 -1.07 30.62
N GLU A 89 -13.08 -0.21 31.50
CA GLU A 89 -14.27 0.59 31.20
C GLU A 89 -14.01 2.03 30.69
N ASP A 90 -12.77 2.55 30.64
CA ASP A 90 -12.57 4.01 30.47
C ASP A 90 -11.44 4.47 29.51
N GLU A 91 -11.02 3.67 28.54
CA GLU A 91 -10.27 4.22 27.40
C GLU A 91 -11.12 4.16 26.14
N ASP A 92 -11.60 5.33 25.71
CA ASP A 92 -12.09 5.59 24.36
C ASP A 92 -10.95 5.31 23.37
N ILE A 93 -10.79 4.03 23.01
CA ILE A 93 -9.82 3.56 22.03
C ILE A 93 -10.34 4.01 20.67
N MET A 94 -10.18 5.29 20.37
CA MET A 94 -10.17 5.75 19.00
C MET A 94 -8.87 5.18 18.40
N PRO A 95 -8.92 4.25 17.42
CA PRO A 95 -7.70 3.69 16.88
C PRO A 95 -7.00 4.79 16.07
N VAL A 96 -6.00 5.40 16.69
CA VAL A 96 -5.13 6.44 16.09
C VAL A 96 -4.53 5.96 14.76
N GLY A 97 -4.44 4.64 14.55
CA GLY A 97 -4.02 3.99 13.32
C GLY A 97 -4.91 4.30 12.11
N THR A 98 -6.22 4.46 12.26
CA THR A 98 -7.12 4.66 11.10
C THR A 98 -6.82 5.95 10.36
N MET A 99 -6.47 7.04 11.05
CA MET A 99 -6.16 8.31 10.41
C MET A 99 -4.74 8.34 9.85
N GLN A 100 -3.76 7.84 10.62
CA GLN A 100 -2.37 7.75 10.18
C GLN A 100 -2.23 6.88 8.93
N ASP A 101 -2.95 5.76 8.86
CA ASP A 101 -2.97 4.88 7.70
C ASP A 101 -3.56 5.54 6.46
N LYS A 102 -4.62 6.32 6.64
CA LYS A 102 -5.26 7.05 5.53
C LYS A 102 -4.38 8.17 5.03
N LEU A 103 -3.66 8.86 5.91
CA LEU A 103 -2.67 9.87 5.55
C LEU A 103 -1.47 9.25 4.82
N GLN A 104 -0.92 8.14 5.31
CA GLN A 104 0.17 7.42 4.63
C GLN A 104 -0.27 6.88 3.27
N THR A 105 -1.50 6.37 3.17
CA THR A 105 -2.09 5.93 1.90
C THR A 105 -2.27 7.10 0.93
N ALA A 106 -2.74 8.25 1.41
CA ALA A 106 -2.85 9.47 0.61
C ALA A 106 -1.47 9.95 0.14
N GLN A 107 -0.45 9.91 1.00
CA GLN A 107 0.92 10.28 0.66
C GLN A 107 1.52 9.36 -0.40
N ALA A 108 1.28 8.05 -0.33
CA ALA A 108 1.70 7.10 -1.36
C ALA A 108 1.01 7.41 -2.71
N HIS A 109 -0.28 7.74 -2.71
CA HIS A 109 -0.99 8.14 -3.92
C HIS A 109 -0.48 9.48 -4.49
N LEU A 110 -0.07 10.43 -3.64
CA LEU A 110 0.57 11.68 -4.08
C LEU A 110 1.92 11.43 -4.77
N GLN A 111 2.75 10.54 -4.24
CA GLN A 111 4.03 10.18 -4.88
C GLN A 111 3.81 9.55 -6.26
N ILE A 112 2.80 8.69 -6.41
CA ILE A 112 2.43 8.11 -7.71
C ILE A 112 1.96 9.21 -8.68
N PHE A 113 1.16 10.15 -8.19
CA PHE A 113 0.70 11.30 -8.96
C PHE A 113 1.89 12.14 -9.47
N GLU A 114 2.85 12.48 -8.60
CA GLU A 114 4.04 13.26 -8.96
C GLU A 114 4.88 12.54 -10.03
N ASN A 115 5.05 11.22 -9.91
CA ASN A 115 5.76 10.41 -10.90
C ASN A 115 5.07 10.42 -12.28
N HIS A 116 3.73 10.32 -12.33
CA HIS A 116 2.99 10.41 -13.58
C HIS A 116 3.08 11.80 -14.21
N VAL A 117 2.99 12.87 -13.41
CA VAL A 117 3.18 14.26 -13.88
C VAL A 117 4.58 14.46 -14.44
N GLN A 118 5.61 13.93 -13.78
CA GLN A 118 7.00 14.02 -14.25
C GLN A 118 7.20 13.24 -15.56
N SER A 119 6.61 12.04 -15.68
CA SER A 119 6.63 11.24 -16.90
C SER A 119 5.92 11.93 -18.06
N LEU A 120 4.76 12.56 -17.81
CA LEU A 120 4.06 13.38 -18.80
C LEU A 120 4.89 14.59 -19.24
N LYS A 121 5.56 15.28 -18.30
CA LYS A 121 6.45 16.42 -18.59
C LYS A 121 7.64 16.01 -19.47
N GLN A 122 8.24 14.85 -19.23
CA GLN A 122 9.32 14.31 -20.06
C GLN A 122 8.83 13.98 -21.48
N MET A 123 7.66 13.34 -21.61
CA MET A 123 7.08 13.04 -22.93
C MET A 123 6.73 14.30 -23.73
N ALA A 124 6.17 15.32 -23.07
CA ALA A 124 5.87 16.62 -23.71
C ALA A 124 7.15 17.39 -24.12
N GLY A 125 8.22 17.26 -23.34
CA GLY A 125 9.55 17.81 -23.67
C GLY A 125 10.13 17.17 -24.94
N CYS A 126 10.09 15.84 -25.05
CA CYS A 126 10.57 15.14 -26.25
C CYS A 126 9.81 15.47 -27.53
N CYS A 127 8.53 15.89 -27.45
CA CYS A 127 7.78 16.37 -28.62
C CYS A 127 8.22 17.76 -29.09
N SER A 128 8.86 18.56 -28.23
CA SER A 128 9.25 19.95 -28.53
C SER A 128 10.66 20.09 -29.12
N ASP A 129 11.53 19.10 -28.91
CA ASP A 129 12.94 19.14 -29.36
C ASP A 129 13.16 18.57 -30.78
N SER A 130 12.09 18.23 -31.51
CA SER A 130 12.18 17.73 -32.90
C SER A 130 12.32 18.86 -33.94
N ASN A 131 13.24 19.80 -33.72
CA ASN A 131 13.75 20.68 -34.77
C ASN A 131 15.02 20.04 -35.37
N GLY A 132 14.84 19.03 -36.21
CA GLY A 132 15.97 18.35 -36.83
C GLY A 132 15.65 17.24 -37.80
N ILE A 133 15.45 17.64 -39.06
CA ILE A 133 15.72 16.90 -40.31
C ILE A 133 14.70 15.83 -40.73
N ASN A 134 14.09 16.09 -41.89
CA ASN A 134 13.18 15.25 -42.67
C ASN A 134 13.56 13.75 -42.69
N SER A 135 12.63 12.91 -42.26
CA SER A 135 12.43 11.59 -42.85
C SER A 135 10.94 11.30 -42.92
N GLU A 136 10.43 11.29 -44.14
CA GLU A 136 9.16 10.69 -44.53
C GLU A 136 9.07 9.26 -43.97
N PHE A 137 8.25 9.08 -42.94
CA PHE A 137 7.59 7.81 -42.71
C PHE A 137 6.16 8.09 -42.23
N TYR A 138 5.23 7.90 -43.16
CA TYR A 138 3.81 7.78 -42.87
C TYR A 138 3.59 6.67 -41.84
N ILE A 139 3.26 7.03 -40.59
CA ILE A 139 2.26 6.28 -39.81
C ILE A 139 1.34 7.29 -39.13
N SER A 140 0.16 7.41 -39.72
CA SER A 140 -1.07 7.76 -39.05
C SER A 140 -1.20 7.03 -37.71
N GLY A 141 -1.51 7.75 -36.63
CA GLY A 141 -2.19 7.17 -35.48
C GLY A 141 -1.59 7.48 -34.13
N SER A 142 -2.00 8.63 -33.58
CA SER A 142 -2.30 8.80 -32.16
C SER A 142 -1.09 8.84 -31.20
N PRO A 143 -0.66 10.06 -30.77
CA PRO A 143 0.02 10.25 -29.49
C PRO A 143 -0.88 9.91 -28.27
N SER A 144 -2.10 9.44 -28.50
CA SER A 144 -3.21 9.62 -27.56
C SER A 144 -3.35 8.47 -26.57
N LYS A 145 -2.98 7.23 -26.89
CA LYS A 145 -3.30 6.10 -25.99
C LYS A 145 -2.43 6.05 -24.74
N SER A 146 -1.11 6.21 -24.86
CA SER A 146 -0.23 6.22 -23.67
C SER A 146 -0.43 7.48 -22.84
N LEU A 147 -0.65 8.62 -23.51
CA LEU A 147 -0.92 9.89 -22.86
C LEU A 147 -2.27 9.88 -22.14
N ASN A 148 -3.33 9.36 -22.76
CA ASN A 148 -4.64 9.18 -22.11
C ASN A 148 -4.55 8.20 -20.95
N ASN A 149 -3.84 7.07 -21.08
CA ASN A 149 -3.65 6.14 -19.98
C ASN A 149 -2.93 6.80 -18.78
N HIS A 150 -1.93 7.64 -19.02
CA HIS A 150 -1.26 8.39 -17.96
C HIS A 150 -2.16 9.45 -17.34
N LEU A 151 -2.98 10.14 -18.14
CA LEU A 151 -3.99 11.08 -17.64
C LEU A 151 -5.07 10.37 -16.81
N ASP A 152 -5.53 9.20 -17.23
CA ASP A 152 -6.51 8.40 -16.50
C ASP A 152 -5.92 7.91 -15.16
N ASN A 153 -4.68 7.39 -15.18
CA ASN A 153 -3.97 7.01 -13.97
C ASN A 153 -3.73 8.20 -13.01
N LEU A 154 -3.54 9.40 -13.56
CA LEU A 154 -3.37 10.64 -12.81
C LEU A 154 -4.68 11.09 -12.17
N ILE A 155 -5.80 11.05 -12.91
CA ILE A 155 -7.15 11.34 -12.42
C ILE A 155 -7.53 10.35 -11.31
N ASP A 156 -7.27 9.05 -11.50
CA ASP A 156 -7.57 8.03 -10.51
C ASP A 156 -6.73 8.18 -9.24
N SER A 157 -5.45 8.54 -9.38
CA SER A 157 -4.59 8.81 -8.22
C SER A 157 -5.08 10.05 -7.45
N ALA A 158 -5.42 11.14 -8.15
CA ALA A 158 -5.96 12.35 -7.54
C ALA A 158 -7.31 12.11 -6.82
N ARG A 159 -8.20 11.32 -7.42
CA ARG A 159 -9.48 10.92 -6.79
C ARG A 159 -9.24 10.09 -5.52
N LYS A 160 -8.28 9.18 -5.52
CA LYS A 160 -7.92 8.37 -4.35
C LYS A 160 -7.31 9.22 -3.24
N VAL A 161 -6.47 10.21 -3.56
CA VAL A 161 -5.97 11.21 -2.60
C VAL A 161 -7.13 11.99 -2.00
N SER A 162 -7.98 12.58 -2.84
CA SER A 162 -9.13 13.37 -2.40
C SER A 162 -10.08 12.55 -1.52
N SER A 163 -10.41 11.32 -1.89
CA SER A 163 -11.26 10.44 -1.09
C SER A 163 -10.62 10.08 0.26
N SER A 164 -9.29 9.85 0.29
CA SER A 164 -8.57 9.55 1.53
C SER A 164 -8.54 10.76 2.46
N LEU A 165 -8.30 11.97 1.92
CA LEU A 165 -8.31 13.22 2.69
C LEU A 165 -9.72 13.58 3.17
N SER A 166 -10.75 13.42 2.33
CA SER A 166 -12.15 13.60 2.74
C SER A 166 -12.52 12.67 3.88
N HIS A 167 -12.05 11.41 3.84
CA HIS A 167 -12.28 10.46 4.92
C HIS A 167 -11.63 10.93 6.23
N CYS A 168 -10.39 11.44 6.19
CA CYS A 168 -9.74 12.05 7.35
C CYS A 168 -10.53 13.27 7.88
N LEU A 169 -11.10 14.11 7.00
CA LEU A 169 -11.90 15.26 7.42
C LEU A 169 -13.22 14.86 8.09
N THR A 170 -13.86 13.77 7.68
CA THR A 170 -15.05 13.22 8.37
C THR A 170 -14.75 12.66 9.75
N VAL A 171 -13.50 12.28 10.05
CA VAL A 171 -13.11 11.84 11.41
C VAL A 171 -13.00 13.04 12.37
N PHE A 172 -12.86 14.25 11.85
CA PHE A 172 -12.82 15.49 12.64
C PHE A 172 -14.19 16.17 12.85
N ALA A 173 -15.26 15.70 12.18
CA ALA A 173 -16.59 16.30 12.21
C ALA A 173 -17.52 15.54 13.15
#